data_AF-A0A7W1FEV8-F1
#
_entry.id   AF-A0A7W1FEV8-F1
#
_cell.length_a   1.000
_cell.length_b   1.000
_cell.length_c   1.000
_cell.angle_alpha   90.00
_cell.angle_beta   90.00
_cell.angle_gamma   90.00
#
_symmetry.space_group_name_H-M   'P 1'
#
loop_
_entity.id
_entity.type
_entity.pdbx_description
1 polymer ?
#
loop_
_entity_poly.entity_id
_entity_poly.type
_entity_poly.pdbx_seq_one_letter_code
_entity_poly.pdbx_strand_id
1 'polypeptide(L)'
;MGFIKKGAAAFGKLFIVIALAATFIVGLVGVVYMSLQGQALKVPEIVGKDLVESERELASLGLKIKKRADRYSTEKPNTILEQLP
;
A
#
# COMPACT_ATOMS: atom_id res chain seq x y z
N MET A 1 16.03 52.94 19.50
CA MET A 1 15.09 51.81 19.72
C MET A 1 14.60 51.09 18.44
N GLY A 2 14.82 51.60 17.23
CA GLY A 2 14.30 50.97 15.99
C GLY A 2 15.04 49.71 15.51
N PHE A 3 16.35 49.61 15.73
CA PHE A 3 17.17 48.48 15.27
C PHE A 3 16.89 47.16 16.03
N ILE A 4 16.66 47.24 17.35
CA ILE A 4 16.33 46.08 18.20
C ILE A 4 14.94 45.51 17.83
N LYS A 5 13.96 46.37 17.53
CA LYS A 5 12.61 45.94 17.11
C LYS A 5 12.62 45.27 15.72
N LYS A 6 13.45 45.74 14.79
CA LYS A 6 13.63 45.12 13.45
C LYS A 6 14.33 43.76 13.55
N GLY A 7 15.35 43.63 14.40
CA GLY A 7 16.02 42.36 14.67
C GLY A 7 15.06 41.31 15.24
N ALA A 8 14.33 41.64 16.30
CA ALA A 8 13.33 40.74 16.90
C ALA A 8 12.24 40.31 15.91
N ALA A 9 11.78 41.22 15.04
CA ALA A 9 10.80 40.90 14.01
C ALA A 9 11.36 39.97 12.91
N ALA A 10 12.66 40.08 12.57
CA ALA A 10 13.32 39.18 11.63
C ALA A 10 13.47 37.76 12.22
N PHE A 11 13.82 37.65 13.51
CA PHE A 11 13.87 36.35 14.21
C PHE A 11 12.48 35.69 14.31
N GLY A 12 11.43 36.47 14.58
CA GLY A 12 10.05 35.96 14.58
C GLY A 12 9.61 35.44 13.21
N LYS A 13 9.93 36.15 12.13
CA LYS A 13 9.64 35.68 10.74
C LYS A 13 10.43 34.42 10.39
N LEU A 14 11.70 34.35 10.78
CA LEU A 14 12.52 33.15 10.56
C LEU A 14 11.95 31.96 11.32
N PHE A 15 11.50 32.14 12.57
CA PHE A 15 10.84 31.09 13.34
C PHE A 15 9.56 30.58 12.65
N ILE A 16 8.73 31.48 12.10
CA ILE A 16 7.54 31.10 11.33
C ILE A 16 7.92 30.26 10.10
N VAL A 17 8.95 30.66 9.36
CA VAL A 17 9.42 29.91 8.18
C VAL A 17 9.94 28.52 8.59
N ILE A 18 10.69 28.42 9.69
CA ILE A 18 11.17 27.14 10.22
C ILE A 18 9.99 26.26 10.65
N ALA A 19 8.99 26.82 11.35
CA ALA A 19 7.81 26.08 11.78
C ALA A 19 7.00 25.55 10.59
N LEU A 20 6.84 26.35 9.53
CA LEU A 20 6.21 25.92 8.29
C LEU A 20 7.01 24.81 7.59
N ALA A 21 8.33 24.97 7.48
CA ALA A 21 9.21 23.96 6.90
C ALA A 21 9.16 22.65 7.69
N ALA A 22 9.18 22.72 9.03
CA ALA A 22 9.07 21.55 9.90
C ALA A 22 7.73 20.84 9.71
N THR A 23 6.62 21.59 9.66
CA THR A 23 5.27 21.03 9.43
C THR A 23 5.19 20.32 8.08
N PHE A 24 5.79 20.91 7.04
CA PHE A 24 5.86 20.32 5.71
C PHE A 24 6.67 19.01 5.71
N ILE A 25 7.84 18.98 6.36
CA ILE A 25 8.67 17.78 6.47
C ILE A 25 7.95 16.66 7.23
N VAL A 26 7.29 16.97 8.35
CA VAL A 26 6.49 15.99 9.10
C VAL A 26 5.38 15.41 8.24
N GLY A 27 4.69 16.24 7.46
CA GLY A 27 3.68 15.80 6.50
C GLY A 27 4.25 14.84 5.45
N LEU A 28 5.39 15.18 4.84
CA LEU A 28 6.05 14.31 3.86
C LEU A 28 6.48 12.97 4.46
N VAL A 29 7.09 12.98 5.64
CA VAL A 29 7.50 11.75 6.34
C VAL A 29 6.29 10.88 6.67
N GLY A 30 5.20 11.50 7.13
CA GLY A 30 3.95 10.79 7.42
C GLY A 30 3.37 10.11 6.18
N VAL A 31 3.29 10.81 5.05
CA VAL A 31 2.79 10.26 3.78
C VAL A 31 3.65 9.09 3.32
N VAL A 32 4.98 9.25 3.32
CA VAL A 32 5.91 8.18 2.92
C VAL A 32 5.77 6.97 3.84
N TYR A 33 5.74 7.19 5.16
CA TYR A 33 5.61 6.12 6.13
C TYR A 33 4.31 5.32 5.96
N MET A 34 3.17 6.01 5.82
CA MET A 34 1.88 5.36 5.63
C MET A 34 1.78 4.67 4.26
N SER A 35 2.40 5.22 3.22
CA SER A 35 2.38 4.62 1.88
C SER A 35 3.24 3.36 1.77
N LEU A 36 4.27 3.21 2.61
CA LEU A 36 5.13 2.02 2.64
C LEU A 36 4.57 0.88 3.48
N GLN A 37 3.55 1.15 4.30
CA GLN A 37 2.87 0.12 5.08
C GLN A 37 1.88 -0.66 4.20
N GLY A 38 2.34 -1.78 3.65
CA GLY A 38 1.46 -2.76 3.01
C GLY A 38 0.68 -3.58 4.03
N GLN A 39 -0.58 -3.93 3.72
CA GLN A 39 -1.32 -4.93 4.47
C GLN A 39 -0.85 -6.33 4.07
N ALA A 40 -0.36 -7.10 5.03
CA ALA A 40 -0.05 -8.50 4.81
C ALA A 40 -1.37 -9.29 4.75
N LEU A 41 -1.76 -9.70 3.55
CA LEU A 41 -2.94 -10.55 3.34
C LEU A 41 -2.49 -12.01 3.26
N LYS A 42 -3.16 -12.90 4.01
CA LYS A 42 -2.97 -14.34 3.86
C LYS A 42 -3.70 -14.82 2.61
N VAL A 43 -2.96 -15.41 1.67
CA VAL A 43 -3.54 -15.99 0.45
C VAL A 43 -4.31 -17.26 0.82
N PRO A 44 -5.61 -17.37 0.47
CA PRO A 44 -6.38 -18.57 0.74
C PRO A 44 -5.95 -19.72 -0.16
N GLU A 45 -6.18 -20.94 0.31
CA GLU A 45 -5.95 -22.16 -0.45
C GLU A 45 -7.12 -22.38 -1.43
N ILE A 46 -6.78 -22.52 -2.71
CA ILE A 46 -7.75 -22.66 -3.81
C ILE A 46 -7.57 -23.94 -4.62
N VAL A 47 -6.64 -24.82 -4.22
CA VAL A 47 -6.44 -26.12 -4.88
C VAL A 47 -7.68 -27.00 -4.69
N GLY A 48 -8.12 -27.67 -5.76
CA GLY A 48 -9.32 -28.50 -5.79
C GLY A 48 -10.63 -27.73 -5.95
N LYS A 49 -10.60 -26.39 -5.97
CA LYS A 49 -11.78 -25.55 -6.23
C LYS A 49 -11.95 -25.27 -7.73
N ASP A 50 -13.16 -24.87 -8.11
CA ASP A 50 -13.44 -24.37 -9.46
C ASP A 50 -12.73 -23.03 -9.70
N LEU A 51 -12.22 -22.83 -10.91
CA LEU A 51 -11.50 -21.62 -11.30
C LEU A 51 -12.36 -20.36 -11.17
N VAL A 52 -13.63 -20.41 -11.57
CA VAL A 52 -14.53 -19.25 -11.58
C VAL A 52 -14.92 -18.85 -10.17
N GLU A 53 -15.18 -19.83 -9.30
CA GLU A 53 -15.44 -19.58 -7.89
C GLU A 53 -14.23 -18.97 -7.19
N SER A 54 -13.05 -19.56 -7.41
CA SER A 54 -11.80 -19.10 -6.81
C SER A 54 -11.40 -17.71 -7.29
N GLU A 55 -11.70 -17.37 -8.55
CA GLU A 55 -11.48 -16.03 -9.08
C GLU A 55 -12.32 -14.99 -8.33
N ARG A 56 -13.59 -15.31 -8.03
CA ARG A 56 -14.47 -14.41 -7.26
C ARG A 56 -13.99 -14.26 -5.81
N GLU A 57 -13.61 -15.36 -5.18
CA GLU A 57 -13.09 -15.37 -3.81
C GLU A 57 -11.83 -14.51 -3.71
N LEU A 58 -10.85 -14.72 -4.60
CA LEU A 58 -9.61 -13.95 -4.62
C LEU A 58 -9.82 -12.50 -5.02
N ALA A 59 -10.71 -12.22 -5.97
CA ALA A 59 -11.05 -10.85 -6.37
C ALA A 59 -11.66 -10.05 -5.21
N SER A 60 -12.45 -10.69 -4.34
CA SER A 60 -12.99 -10.04 -3.13
C SER A 60 -11.90 -9.57 -2.16
N LEU A 61 -10.71 -10.19 -2.22
CA LEU A 61 -9.53 -9.85 -1.44
C LEU A 61 -8.54 -8.96 -2.21
N GLY A 62 -8.89 -8.50 -3.42
CA GLY A 62 -8.00 -7.74 -4.31
C GLY A 62 -6.90 -8.57 -4.97
N LEU A 63 -6.95 -9.89 -4.84
CA LEU A 63 -6.02 -10.83 -5.46
C LEU A 63 -6.49 -11.20 -6.88
N LYS A 64 -5.54 -11.51 -7.77
CA LYS A 64 -5.82 -11.88 -9.17
C LYS A 64 -5.20 -13.22 -9.50
N ILE A 65 -5.98 -14.10 -10.13
CA ILE A 65 -5.48 -15.38 -10.64
C ILE A 65 -4.77 -15.15 -11.96
N LYS A 66 -3.59 -15.74 -12.12
CA LYS A 66 -2.91 -15.86 -13.41
C LYS A 66 -2.79 -17.33 -13.79
N LYS A 67 -3.57 -17.75 -14.79
CA LYS A 67 -3.49 -19.10 -15.34
C LYS A 67 -2.12 -19.29 -16.03
N ARG A 68 -1.36 -20.30 -15.59
CA ARG A 68 -0.04 -20.62 -16.17
C ARG A 68 -0.13 -21.64 -17.31
N ALA A 69 -0.88 -22.71 -17.10
CA ALA A 69 -1.04 -23.79 -18.06
C ALA A 69 -2.34 -24.57 -17.77
N ASP A 70 -2.82 -25.27 -18.78
CA ASP A 70 -3.77 -26.36 -18.62
C ASP A 70 -3.01 -27.68 -18.52
N ARG A 71 -3.48 -28.58 -17.66
CA ARG A 71 -2.93 -29.93 -17.53
C ARG A 71 -4.03 -30.97 -17.55
N TYR A 72 -3.69 -32.14 -18.07
CA TYR A 72 -4.56 -33.30 -17.96
C TYR A 72 -4.66 -33.74 -16.49
N SER A 73 -5.88 -33.99 -16.03
CA SER A 73 -6.19 -34.50 -14.70
C SER A 73 -7.45 -35.35 -14.76
N THR A 74 -7.62 -36.23 -13.79
CA THR A 74 -8.86 -36.99 -13.57
C THR A 74 -9.94 -36.16 -12.86
N GLU A 75 -9.62 -34.96 -12.42
CA GLU A 75 -10.56 -34.04 -11.79
C GLU A 75 -11.54 -33.41 -12.79
N LYS A 76 -12.56 -32.72 -12.26
CA LYS A 76 -13.55 -32.03 -13.08
C LYS A 76 -12.85 -30.96 -13.95
N PRO A 77 -13.36 -30.70 -15.17
CA PRO A 77 -12.88 -29.57 -15.97
C PRO A 77 -12.89 -28.28 -15.16
N ASN A 78 -11.90 -27.42 -15.38
CA ASN A 78 -11.72 -26.13 -14.69
C ASN A 78 -11.38 -26.19 -13.19
N THR A 79 -10.97 -27.35 -12.67
CA THR A 79 -10.48 -27.44 -11.29
C THR A 79 -9.03 -26.95 -11.19
N ILE A 80 -8.71 -26.18 -10.14
CA ILE A 80 -7.35 -25.70 -9.87
C ILE A 80 -6.52 -26.85 -9.30
N LEU A 81 -5.52 -27.29 -10.06
CA LEU A 81 -4.68 -28.44 -9.68
C LEU A 81 -3.49 -28.05 -8.80
N GLU A 82 -2.98 -26.84 -8.96
CA GLU A 82 -1.81 -26.36 -8.22
C GLU A 82 -1.90 -24.86 -7.96
N GLN A 83 -1.41 -24.45 -6.79
CA GLN A 83 -1.24 -23.05 -6.41
C GLN A 83 0.24 -22.79 -6.16
N LEU A 84 0.77 -21.77 -6.82
CA LEU A 84 2.14 -21.30 -6.61
C LEU A 84 2.10 -19.97 -5.85
N PRO A 85 2.99 -19.79 -4.86
CA PRO A 85 3.12 -18.52 -4.14
C PRO A 85 3.54 -17.37 -5.05
#